data_AF-A0A943YYU8-F1
#
_entry.id   AF-A0A943YYU8-F1
#
_cell.length_a   1.000
_cell.length_b   1.000
_cell.length_c   1.000
_cell.angle_alpha   90.00
_cell.angle_beta   90.00
_cell.angle_gamma   90.00
#
_symmetry.space_group_name_H-M   'P 1'
#
loop_
_entity.id
_entity.type
_entity.pdbx_description
1 polymer ?
#
loop_
_entity_poly.entity_id
_entity_poly.type
_entity_poly.pdbx_seq_one_letter_code
_entity_poly.pdbx_strand_id
1 'polypeptide(L)'
;MKAIEYNGRSYTIRSTGRLFFMMWSYATLSDGTHIAYSDLQDDGTLRIAAERSRDWGFDSARCVMPAYRWTEIDGFSDAEIAELDEFLRNNAPLIFELAEAPYDERLTA
;
A
#
# COMPACT_ATOMS: atom_id res chain seq x y z
N MET A 1 22.65 -3.70 -5.72
CA MET A 1 22.62 -2.85 -4.51
C MET A 1 22.37 -1.43 -4.99
N LYS A 2 21.27 -0.80 -4.57
CA LYS A 2 20.97 0.60 -4.92
C LYS A 2 21.32 1.43 -3.68
N ALA A 3 22.19 2.42 -3.85
CA ALA A 3 22.46 3.42 -2.82
C ALA A 3 21.41 4.52 -2.94
N ILE A 4 20.87 4.96 -1.81
CA ILE A 4 20.04 6.16 -1.75
C ILE A 4 20.76 7.21 -0.90
N GLU A 5 20.62 8.48 -1.28
CA GLU A 5 21.12 9.60 -0.51
C GLU A 5 19.97 10.29 0.23
N TYR A 6 20.15 10.50 1.53
CA TYR A 6 19.21 11.26 2.36
C TYR A 6 19.99 12.08 3.38
N ASN A 7 19.74 13.40 3.44
CA ASN A 7 20.46 14.35 4.29
C ASN A 7 22.00 14.26 4.19
N GLY A 8 22.51 14.11 2.97
CA GLY A 8 23.96 14.05 2.70
C GLY A 8 24.65 12.79 3.24
N ARG A 9 23.89 11.75 3.58
CA ARG A 9 24.41 10.44 3.99
C ARG A 9 24.00 9.39 2.97
N SER A 10 24.97 8.60 2.53
CA SER A 10 24.77 7.48 1.62
C SER A 10 24.37 6.24 2.42
N TYR A 11 23.17 5.72 2.16
CA TYR A 11 22.67 4.50 2.78
C TYR A 11 22.78 3.34 1.80
N THR A 12 23.49 2.29 2.21
CA THR A 12 23.53 1.02 1.45
C THR A 12 22.44 0.10 2.00
N ILE A 13 21.35 -0.05 1.25
CA ILE A 13 20.29 -0.99 1.61
C ILE A 13 20.81 -2.40 1.38
N ARG A 14 21.16 -3.08 2.47
CA ARG A 14 21.44 -4.52 2.46
C ARG A 14 20.08 -5.22 2.38
N SER A 15 19.80 -5.89 1.27
CA SER A 15 18.61 -6.73 1.12
C SER A 15 18.71 -7.94 2.05
N THR A 16 18.35 -7.76 3.32
CA THR A 16 17.97 -8.87 4.20
C THR A 16 16.52 -9.21 3.90
N GLY A 17 16.28 -10.04 2.89
CA GLY A 17 15.16 -11.00 2.74
C GLY A 17 13.70 -10.58 2.96
N ARG A 18 13.40 -9.34 3.31
CA ARG A 18 12.06 -8.76 3.43
C ARG A 18 12.13 -7.43 2.72
N LEU A 19 11.74 -7.42 1.45
CA LEU A 19 11.49 -6.18 0.73
C LEU A 19 10.39 -5.44 1.52
N PHE A 20 10.78 -4.46 2.33
CA PHE A 20 9.84 -3.44 2.75
C PHE A 20 9.48 -2.69 1.47
N PHE A 21 8.38 -3.10 0.85
CA PHE A 21 7.78 -2.32 -0.23
C PHE A 21 7.49 -0.94 0.34
N MET A 22 7.99 0.10 -0.32
CA MET A 22 7.65 1.46 0.08
C MET A 22 6.15 1.64 -0.18
N MET A 23 5.43 1.99 0.87
CA MET A 23 3.97 2.16 0.83
C MET A 23 3.68 3.65 0.72
N TRP A 24 2.78 3.99 -0.19
CA TRP A 24 2.36 5.34 -0.49
C TRP A 24 0.93 5.54 -0.04
N SER A 25 0.67 6.67 0.61
CA SER A 25 -0.70 7.01 1.03
C SER A 25 -1.59 7.19 -0.20
N TYR A 26 -2.78 6.61 -0.18
CA TYR A 26 -3.80 6.78 -1.21
C TYR A 26 -4.98 7.59 -0.69
N ALA A 27 -5.61 7.11 0.38
CA ALA A 27 -6.83 7.70 0.91
C ALA A 27 -7.00 7.41 2.41
N THR A 28 -7.76 8.26 3.07
CA THR A 28 -8.34 7.97 4.39
C THR A 28 -9.85 7.97 4.24
N LEU A 29 -10.50 6.87 4.57
CA LEU A 29 -11.94 6.70 4.50
C LEU A 29 -12.64 7.36 5.70
N SER A 30 -13.96 7.50 5.62
CA SER A 30 -14.77 8.19 6.63
C SER A 30 -14.74 7.53 8.02
N ASP A 31 -14.49 6.23 8.07
CA ASP A 31 -14.32 5.44 9.30
C ASP A 31 -12.90 5.53 9.88
N GLY A 32 -11.99 6.27 9.23
CA GLY A 32 -10.60 6.39 9.63
C GLY A 32 -9.68 5.30 9.08
N THR A 33 -10.17 4.41 8.19
CA THR A 33 -9.32 3.44 7.50
C THR A 33 -8.38 4.15 6.54
N HIS A 34 -7.08 4.00 6.74
CA HIS A 34 -6.02 4.46 5.86
C HIS A 34 -5.70 3.40 4.81
N ILE A 35 -5.70 3.80 3.54
CA ILE A 35 -5.35 2.95 2.40
C ILE A 35 -3.99 3.40 1.86
N ALA A 36 -3.08 2.46 1.72
CA ALA A 36 -1.77 2.67 1.13
C ALA A 36 -1.48 1.63 0.03
N TYR A 37 -0.69 2.00 -0.98
CA TYR A 37 -0.33 1.16 -2.13
C TYR A 37 1.19 1.08 -2.32
N SER A 38 1.69 -0.03 -2.89
CA SER A 38 3.11 -0.18 -3.21
C SER A 38 3.43 0.33 -4.59
N ASP A 39 4.72 0.46 -4.90
CA ASP A 39 5.17 0.49 -6.29
C ASP A 39 4.65 -0.73 -7.06
N LEU A 40 4.43 -0.55 -8.37
CA LEU A 40 4.15 -1.64 -9.29
C LEU A 40 5.39 -2.55 -9.37
N GLN A 41 5.19 -3.85 -9.15
CA GLN A 41 6.28 -4.82 -9.24
C GLN A 41 6.51 -5.31 -10.67
N ASP A 42 7.66 -5.94 -10.90
CA ASP A 42 8.05 -6.52 -12.19
C ASP A 42 7.04 -7.57 -12.71
N ASP A 43 6.27 -8.21 -11.82
CA ASP A 43 5.22 -9.17 -12.18
C ASP A 43 3.86 -8.52 -12.49
N GLY A 44 3.80 -7.20 -12.52
CA GLY A 44 2.59 -6.42 -12.77
C GLY A 44 1.62 -6.38 -11.58
N THR A 45 2.05 -6.80 -10.39
CA THR A 45 1.23 -6.75 -9.18
C THR A 45 1.63 -5.59 -8.27
N LEU A 46 0.65 -5.06 -7.55
CA LEU A 46 0.87 -4.11 -6.47
C LEU A 46 0.17 -4.59 -5.19
N ARG A 47 0.68 -4.15 -4.04
CA ARG A 47 0.12 -4.46 -2.73
C ARG A 47 -0.62 -3.26 -2.18
N ILE A 48 -1.74 -3.54 -1.52
CA ILE A 48 -2.51 -2.60 -0.74
C ILE A 48 -2.39 -2.97 0.74
N ALA A 49 -2.28 -1.94 1.58
CA ALA A 49 -2.49 -2.04 3.01
C ALA A 49 -3.70 -1.19 3.39
N ALA A 50 -4.62 -1.78 4.15
CA ALA A 50 -5.72 -1.08 4.81
C ALA A 50 -5.50 -1.18 6.31
N GLU A 51 -5.42 -0.04 7.00
CA GLU A 51 -5.16 0.00 8.45
C GLU A 51 -6.04 1.05 9.13
N ARG A 52 -6.68 0.70 10.24
CA ARG A 52 -7.51 1.60 11.06
C ARG A 52 -7.15 1.43 12.53
N SER A 53 -7.07 2.52 13.29
CA SER A 53 -6.78 2.45 14.73
C SER A 53 -7.99 1.90 15.51
N ARG A 54 -7.72 1.11 16.54
CA ARG A 54 -8.71 0.64 17.53
C ARG A 54 -8.17 0.76 18.96
N ASP A 55 -9.04 0.66 19.97
CA ASP A 55 -8.71 0.90 21.38
C ASP A 55 -7.44 0.18 21.89
N TRP A 56 -7.12 -1.00 21.36
CA TRP A 56 -5.98 -1.82 21.76
C TRP A 56 -5.00 -2.14 20.62
N GLY A 57 -4.99 -1.36 19.52
CA GLY A 57 -4.05 -1.56 18.41
C GLY A 57 -4.59 -1.07 17.08
N PHE A 58 -4.51 -1.92 16.06
CA PHE A 58 -4.98 -1.62 14.71
C PHE A 58 -5.78 -2.79 14.15
N ASP A 59 -6.83 -2.48 13.39
CA ASP A 59 -7.34 -3.38 12.37
C ASP A 59 -6.40 -3.28 11.17
N SER A 60 -6.10 -4.39 10.51
CA SER A 60 -5.21 -4.43 9.35
C SER A 60 -5.66 -5.47 8.33
N ALA A 61 -5.49 -5.16 7.05
CA ALA A 61 -5.72 -6.10 5.96
C ALA A 61 -4.76 -5.80 4.80
N ARG A 62 -4.34 -6.86 4.09
CA ARG A 62 -3.44 -6.76 2.93
C ARG A 62 -4.12 -7.32 1.69
N CYS A 63 -4.05 -6.60 0.57
CA CYS A 63 -4.59 -7.05 -0.71
C CYS A 63 -3.53 -7.04 -1.81
N VAL A 64 -3.56 -8.02 -2.71
CA VAL A 64 -2.73 -8.05 -3.92
C VAL A 64 -3.62 -7.80 -5.14
N MET A 65 -3.34 -6.74 -5.88
CA MET A 65 -4.00 -6.38 -7.13
C MET A 65 -3.15 -6.81 -8.35
N PRO A 66 -3.75 -7.16 -9.50
CA PRO A 66 -5.18 -7.07 -9.84
C PRO A 66 -5.99 -8.33 -9.45
N ALA A 67 -5.40 -9.26 -8.71
CA ALA A 67 -6.08 -10.49 -8.30
C ALA A 67 -7.14 -10.26 -7.19
N TYR A 68 -7.12 -9.11 -6.53
CA TYR A 68 -7.97 -8.77 -5.39
C TYR A 68 -7.90 -9.83 -4.28
N ARG A 69 -6.70 -10.37 -4.05
CA ARG A 69 -6.48 -11.42 -3.07
C ARG A 69 -6.19 -10.79 -1.71
N TRP A 70 -7.19 -10.83 -0.83
CA TRP A 70 -7.07 -10.40 0.56
C TRP A 70 -6.37 -11.45 1.42
N THR A 71 -5.51 -10.99 2.32
CA THR A 71 -4.68 -11.78 3.23
C THR A 71 -4.38 -10.96 4.50
N GLU A 72 -3.90 -11.61 5.55
CA GLU A 72 -3.49 -10.93 6.79
C GLU A 72 -4.59 -10.02 7.35
N ILE A 73 -5.84 -10.49 7.30
CA ILE A 73 -7.02 -9.76 7.80
C ILE A 73 -7.09 -9.95 9.32
N ASP A 74 -6.95 -8.85 10.05
CA ASP A 74 -7.15 -8.74 11.49
C ASP A 74 -8.11 -7.57 11.77
N GLY A 75 -9.19 -7.82 12.50
CA GLY A 75 -10.13 -6.79 12.95
C GLY A 75 -11.23 -6.39 11.96
N PHE A 76 -10.96 -6.41 10.66
CA PHE A 76 -12.00 -6.16 9.65
C PHE A 76 -12.96 -7.35 9.49
N SER A 77 -14.25 -7.06 9.41
CA SER A 77 -15.30 -8.03 9.09
C SER A 77 -15.37 -8.34 7.59
N ASP A 78 -16.01 -9.45 7.22
CA ASP A 78 -16.22 -9.82 5.81
C ASP A 78 -16.99 -8.73 5.02
N ALA A 79 -17.92 -8.03 5.68
CA ALA A 79 -18.66 -6.93 5.07
C ALA A 79 -17.74 -5.72 4.79
N GLU A 80 -16.90 -5.32 5.75
CA GLU A 80 -15.92 -4.25 5.55
C GLU A 80 -14.90 -4.62 4.47
N ILE A 81 -14.47 -5.89 4.41
CA ILE A 81 -13.57 -6.36 3.33
C ILE A 81 -14.26 -6.26 1.96
N ALA A 82 -15.56 -6.58 1.86
CA ALA A 82 -16.31 -6.42 0.63
C ALA A 82 -16.42 -4.96 0.18
N GLU A 83 -16.66 -4.04 1.13
CA GLU A 83 -16.68 -2.58 0.86
C GLU A 83 -15.31 -2.08 0.40
N LEU A 84 -14.23 -2.52 1.05
CA LEU A 84 -12.86 -2.22 0.64
C LEU A 84 -12.54 -2.80 -0.74
N ASP A 85 -12.98 -4.03 -1.05
CA ASP A 85 -12.78 -4.65 -2.35
C ASP A 85 -13.45 -3.84 -3.47
N GLU A 86 -14.70 -3.41 -3.26
CA GLU A 86 -15.43 -2.55 -4.19
C GLU A 86 -14.73 -1.19 -4.36
N PHE A 87 -14.31 -0.58 -3.26
CA PHE A 87 -13.53 0.67 -3.30
C PHE A 87 -12.26 0.53 -4.15
N LEU A 88 -11.48 -0.54 -3.95
CA LEU A 88 -10.26 -0.78 -4.72
C LEU A 88 -10.56 -1.02 -6.20
N ARG A 89 -11.62 -1.75 -6.54
CA ARG A 89 -12.02 -1.98 -7.93
C ARG A 89 -12.39 -0.69 -8.64
N ASN A 90 -13.16 0.16 -7.99
CA ASN A 90 -13.60 1.44 -8.55
C ASN A 90 -12.43 2.41 -8.78
N ASN A 91 -11.37 2.28 -7.97
CA ASN A 91 -10.19 3.14 -8.04
C ASN A 91 -8.98 2.49 -8.73
N ALA A 92 -9.10 1.25 -9.20
CA ALA A 92 -7.97 0.48 -9.71
C ALA A 92 -7.19 1.20 -10.82
N PRO A 93 -7.81 1.81 -11.84
CA PRO A 93 -7.05 2.49 -12.89
C PRO A 93 -6.10 3.58 -12.34
N LEU A 94 -6.59 4.40 -11.42
CA LEU A 94 -5.81 5.48 -10.80
C LEU A 94 -4.71 4.93 -9.88
N ILE A 95 -5.01 3.90 -9.10
CA ILE A 95 -4.02 3.27 -8.22
C ILE A 95 -2.86 2.68 -9.04
N PHE A 96 -3.14 2.03 -10.16
CA PHE A 96 -2.09 1.50 -11.05
C PHE A 96 -1.26 2.62 -11.69
N GLU A 97 -1.89 3.70 -12.16
CA GLU A 97 -1.18 4.88 -12.70
C GLU A 97 -0.22 5.47 -11.66
N LEU A 98 -0.72 5.68 -10.43
CA LEU A 98 0.10 6.19 -9.34
C LEU A 98 1.23 5.22 -8.95
N ALA A 99 0.99 3.90 -9.00
CA ALA A 99 1.98 2.87 -8.69
C ALA A 99 3.09 2.74 -9.74
N GLU A 100 2.87 3.23 -10.96
CA GLU A 100 3.88 3.29 -12.03
C GLU A 100 4.65 4.61 -12.04
N ALA A 101 4.07 5.70 -11.51
CA ALA A 101 4.65 7.04 -11.57
C ALA A 101 6.06 7.16 -10.92
N PRO A 102 6.97 8.02 -11.41
CA PRO A 102 8.25 8.29 -10.76
C PRO A 102 8.11 8.83 -9.32
N TYR A 103 9.11 8.57 -8.46
CA TYR A 103 9.11 8.96 -7.03
C TYR A 103 8.89 10.47 -6.80
N ASP A 104 9.49 11.31 -7.64
CA ASP A 104 9.45 12.77 -7.57
C ASP A 104 8.05 13.35 -7.89
N GLU A 105 7.27 12.68 -8.73
CA GLU A 105 5.92 13.11 -9.10
C GLU A 105 4.88 12.74 -8.01
N ARG A 106 5.14 11.68 -7.25
CA ARG A 106 4.24 11.23 -6.15
C ARG A 106 4.28 12.10 -4.90
N LEU A 107 5.33 12.91 -4.72
CA LEU A 107 5.46 13.82 -3.57
C LEU A 107 4.69 15.13 -3.75
N THR A 108 4.27 15.43 -4.98
CA THR A 108 3.63 16.70 -5.34
C THR A 108 2.10 16.59 -5.51
N ALA A 109 1.55 15.38 -5.41
CA ALA A 109 0.13 15.09 -5.53
C ALA A 109 -0.62 15.22 -4.20
#